data_AF-A0A931Q312-F1
#
_entry.id   AF-A0A931Q312-F1
#
_cell.length_a   1.000
_cell.length_b   1.000
_cell.length_c   1.000
_cell.angle_alpha   90.00
_cell.angle_beta   90.00
_cell.angle_gamma   90.00
#
_symmetry.space_group_name_H-M   'P 1'
#
loop_
_entity.id
_entity.type
_entity.pdbx_description
1 polymer ?
#
loop_
_entity_poly.entity_id
_entity_poly.type
_entity_poly.pdbx_seq_one_letter_code
_entity_poly.pdbx_strand_id
1 'polypeptide(L)'
;MKGIGILLSLIVSGIVLYLTLQNVRSHSNEGGDPLGLIKPIEKAKKVQSIIDLSAVQMAVQTYQIQQGAFPKSLDDLVNAGHLAGSQIKNLDYDPESGKVSAHPE
;
A
#
# COMPACT_ATOMS: atom_id res chain seq x y z
N MET A 1 19.23 48.77 20.80
CA MET A 1 19.61 47.34 20.91
C MET A 1 18.43 46.42 20.54
N LYS A 2 17.93 46.45 19.30
CA LYS A 2 16.81 45.58 18.84
C LYS A 2 17.15 44.76 17.58
N GLY A 3 18.17 45.15 16.80
CA GLY A 3 18.55 44.46 15.56
C GLY A 3 19.40 43.20 15.74
N ILE A 4 20.11 43.06 16.87
CA ILE A 4 21.01 41.93 17.12
C ILE A 4 20.23 40.62 17.29
N GLY A 5 19.06 40.67 17.94
CA GLY A 5 18.21 39.49 18.12
C GLY A 5 17.63 38.95 16.79
N ILE A 6 17.28 39.85 15.88
CA ILE A 6 16.77 39.48 14.54
C ILE A 6 17.90 38.84 13.72
N LEU A 7 19.11 39.39 13.80
CA LEU A 7 20.27 38.85 13.10
C LEU A 7 20.60 37.42 13.56
N LEU A 8 20.55 37.17 14.87
CA LEU A 8 20.77 35.83 15.42
C LEU A 8 19.68 34.84 15.00
N SER A 9 18.42 35.27 14.92
CA SER A 9 17.31 34.41 14.48
C SER A 9 17.45 33.94 13.03
N LEU A 10 17.97 34.81 12.15
CA LEU A 10 18.21 34.48 10.74
C LEU A 10 19.36 33.48 10.59
N ILE A 11 20.40 33.61 11.40
CA ILE A 11 21.54 32.67 11.39
C ILE A 11 21.09 31.27 11.84
N VAL A 12 20.31 31.17 12.92
CA VAL A 12 19.80 29.89 13.42
C VAL A 12 18.88 29.23 12.39
N SER A 13 17.98 29.99 11.77
CA SER A 13 17.10 29.48 10.71
C SER A 13 17.88 28.95 9.50
N GLY A 14 18.93 29.65 9.08
CA GLY A 14 19.81 29.21 8.00
C GLY A 14 20.54 27.89 8.31
N ILE A 15 21.02 27.72 9.54
CA ILE A 15 21.69 26.49 9.97
C ILE A 15 20.71 25.30 9.97
N VAL A 16 19.49 25.49 10.48
CA VAL A 16 18.46 24.43 10.49
C VAL A 16 18.09 24.02 9.07
N LEU A 17 17.91 24.99 8.16
CA LEU A 17 17.62 24.72 6.75
C LEU A 17 18.78 23.98 6.07
N TYR A 18 20.02 24.39 6.34
CA TYR A 18 21.22 23.74 5.82
C TYR A 18 21.35 22.28 6.28
N LEU A 19 21.16 22.02 7.58
CA LEU A 19 21.20 20.66 8.13
C LEU A 19 20.08 19.77 7.55
N THR A 20 18.89 20.32 7.37
CA THR A 20 17.77 19.59 6.75
C THR A 20 18.07 19.22 5.30
N LEU A 21 18.63 20.17 4.52
CA LEU A 21 19.02 19.92 3.13
C LEU A 21 20.19 18.91 3.03
N GLN A 22 21.16 18.95 3.94
CA GLN A 22 22.21 17.94 3.99
C GLN A 22 21.68 16.56 4.35
N ASN A 23 20.74 16.46 5.29
CA ASN A 23 20.14 15.17 5.68
C ASN A 23 19.33 14.54 4.53
N VAL A 24 18.64 15.35 3.71
CA VAL A 24 17.98 14.90 2.48
C VAL A 24 19.00 14.52 1.40
N ARG A 25 20.09 15.28 1.27
CA ARG A 25 21.13 15.04 0.25
C ARG A 25 22.05 13.86 0.57
N SER A 26 22.26 13.55 1.85
CA SER A 26 23.07 12.41 2.29
C SER A 26 22.40 11.06 2.02
N HIS A 27 21.12 11.06 1.66
CA HIS A 27 20.39 9.90 1.13
C HIS A 27 20.27 9.90 -0.41
N SER A 28 20.87 10.87 -1.11
CA SER A 28 20.72 11.07 -2.56
C SER A 28 22.02 10.90 -3.35
N ASN A 29 23.00 10.14 -2.84
CA ASN A 29 24.23 9.83 -3.56
C ASN A 29 24.56 8.34 -3.48
N GLU A 30 23.72 7.52 -4.12
CA GLU A 30 24.17 6.31 -4.77
C GLU A 30 23.64 6.28 -6.21
N GLY A 31 24.58 6.28 -7.16
CA GLY A 31 24.48 5.47 -8.38
C GLY A 31 23.48 5.91 -9.44
N GLY A 32 24.01 6.38 -10.58
CA GLY A 32 23.23 6.86 -11.71
C GLY A 32 22.41 5.79 -12.45
N ASP A 33 21.37 6.28 -13.13
CA ASP A 33 21.01 5.91 -14.51
C ASP A 33 19.94 6.90 -15.02
N PRO A 34 20.12 7.57 -16.18
CA PRO A 34 19.24 8.64 -16.64
C PRO A 34 17.90 8.18 -17.24
N LEU A 35 17.48 6.92 -17.02
CA LEU A 35 16.22 6.35 -17.51
C LEU A 35 15.39 5.67 -16.40
N GLY A 36 15.39 6.26 -15.20
CA GLY A 36 14.62 5.78 -14.04
C GLY A 36 13.13 6.16 -14.01
N LEU A 37 12.64 6.94 -14.98
CA LEU A 37 11.25 7.45 -15.00
C LEU A 37 10.20 6.41 -15.44
N ILE A 38 10.59 5.17 -15.72
CA ILE A 38 9.66 4.11 -16.14
C ILE A 38 9.21 3.24 -14.94
N LYS A 39 9.94 3.23 -13.82
CA LYS A 39 9.71 2.24 -12.74
C LYS A 39 8.71 2.58 -11.62
N PRO A 40 8.22 3.82 -11.37
CA PRO A 40 7.17 4.00 -10.38
C PRO A 40 5.78 3.65 -10.92
N ILE A 41 5.54 3.79 -12.24
CA ILE A 41 4.23 3.46 -12.84
C ILE A 41 4.07 1.95 -13.01
N GLU A 42 5.12 1.21 -13.36
CA GLU A 42 5.05 -0.27 -13.39
C GLU A 42 4.89 -0.86 -11.99
N LYS A 43 5.56 -0.31 -10.96
CA LYS A 43 5.29 -0.71 -9.58
C LYS A 43 3.88 -0.32 -9.14
N ALA A 44 3.38 0.86 -9.51
CA ALA A 44 2.00 1.26 -9.23
C ALA A 44 0.97 0.40 -9.96
N LYS A 45 1.22 -0.01 -11.21
CA LYS A 45 0.36 -0.96 -11.95
C LYS A 45 0.40 -2.36 -11.36
N LYS A 46 1.56 -2.82 -10.89
CA LYS A 46 1.71 -4.09 -10.18
C LYS A 46 1.10 -4.04 -8.77
N VAL A 47 0.91 -2.84 -8.20
CA VAL A 47 0.15 -2.59 -6.97
C VAL A 47 -1.35 -2.43 -7.27
N GLN A 48 -1.75 -1.95 -8.44
CA GLN A 48 -3.13 -1.86 -8.89
C GLN A 48 -3.76 -3.24 -9.16
N SER A 49 -2.93 -4.25 -9.44
CA SER A 49 -3.35 -5.66 -9.53
C SER A 49 -3.12 -6.46 -8.24
N ILE A 50 -2.80 -5.80 -7.12
CA ILE A 50 -3.06 -6.42 -5.83
C ILE A 50 -4.57 -6.42 -5.70
N ILE A 51 -5.18 -7.44 -6.30
CA ILE A 51 -6.46 -7.95 -5.83
C ILE A 51 -6.30 -7.97 -4.33
N ASP A 52 -7.18 -7.26 -3.63
CA ASP A 52 -7.08 -7.07 -2.20
C ASP A 52 -7.44 -8.40 -1.53
N LEU A 53 -6.53 -9.38 -1.66
CA LEU A 53 -6.61 -10.72 -1.10
C LEU A 53 -6.92 -10.62 0.39
N SER A 54 -6.38 -9.57 1.04
CA SER A 54 -6.70 -9.23 2.41
C SER A 54 -8.18 -8.90 2.60
N ALA A 55 -8.78 -8.07 1.74
CA ALA A 55 -10.22 -7.78 1.78
C ALA A 55 -11.08 -9.03 1.56
N VAL A 56 -10.71 -9.89 0.60
CA VAL A 56 -11.43 -11.15 0.35
C VAL A 56 -11.27 -12.12 1.52
N GLN A 57 -10.07 -12.23 2.10
CA GLN A 57 -9.81 -13.05 3.28
C GLN A 57 -10.60 -12.55 4.50
N MET A 58 -10.71 -11.24 4.69
CA MET A 58 -11.56 -10.65 5.74
C MET A 58 -13.04 -10.95 5.50
N ALA A 59 -13.51 -10.92 4.26
CA ALA A 59 -14.88 -11.28 3.92
C ALA A 59 -15.17 -12.76 4.23
N VAL A 60 -14.26 -13.67 3.88
CA VAL A 60 -14.34 -15.09 4.25
C VAL A 60 -14.44 -15.27 5.76
N GLN A 61 -13.58 -14.60 6.53
CA GLN A 61 -13.59 -14.67 7.99
C GLN A 61 -14.89 -14.10 8.57
N THR A 62 -15.37 -12.98 8.03
CA THR A 62 -16.63 -12.36 8.46
C THR A 62 -17.80 -13.29 8.22
N TYR A 63 -17.86 -13.92 7.06
CA TYR A 63 -18.88 -14.93 6.74
C TYR A 63 -18.81 -16.12 7.69
N GLN A 64 -17.61 -16.62 7.99
CA GLN A 64 -17.40 -17.70 8.96
C GLN A 64 -17.92 -17.33 10.34
N ILE A 65 -17.66 -16.12 10.82
CA ILE A 65 -18.13 -15.62 12.12
C ILE A 65 -19.67 -15.54 12.14
N GLN A 66 -20.29 -15.11 11.02
CA GLN A 66 -21.74 -14.94 10.94
C GLN A 66 -22.50 -16.25 10.78
N GLN A 67 -21.98 -17.17 9.97
CA GLN A 67 -22.67 -18.41 9.58
C GLN A 67 -22.16 -19.66 10.32
N GLY A 68 -21.07 -19.54 11.08
CA GLY A 68 -20.42 -20.66 11.76
C GLY A 68 -19.69 -21.64 10.83
N ALA A 69 -19.62 -21.33 9.54
CA ALA A 69 -18.99 -22.16 8.52
C ALA A 69 -18.35 -21.29 7.43
N PHE A 70 -17.28 -21.80 6.80
CA PHE A 70 -16.70 -21.12 5.64
C PHE A 70 -17.69 -21.08 4.47
N PRO A 71 -17.63 -20.04 3.62
CA PRO A 71 -18.42 -20.00 2.40
C PRO A 71 -18.02 -21.17 1.50
N LYS A 72 -18.95 -21.73 0.72
CA LYS A 72 -18.65 -22.83 -0.21
C LYS A 72 -17.95 -22.33 -1.47
N SER A 73 -18.15 -21.05 -1.79
CA SER A 73 -17.56 -20.37 -2.93
C SER A 73 -17.36 -18.88 -2.64
N LEU A 74 -16.51 -18.22 -3.43
CA LEU A 74 -16.41 -16.75 -3.36
C LEU A 74 -17.70 -16.06 -3.83
N ASP A 75 -18.51 -16.72 -4.66
CA ASP A 75 -19.82 -16.20 -5.06
C ASP A 75 -20.79 -16.09 -3.88
N ASP A 76 -20.67 -16.95 -2.85
CA ASP A 76 -21.48 -16.83 -1.64
C ASP A 76 -21.21 -15.50 -0.91
N LEU A 77 -19.97 -15.00 -0.97
CA LEU A 77 -19.59 -13.71 -0.40
C LEU A 77 -20.15 -12.54 -1.22
N VAL A 78 -20.24 -12.70 -2.55
CA VAL A 78 -20.87 -11.69 -3.43
C VAL A 78 -22.38 -11.65 -3.20
N ASN A 79 -23.03 -12.82 -3.11
CA ASN A 79 -24.46 -12.94 -2.87
C ASN A 79 -24.85 -12.43 -1.47
N ALA A 80 -23.99 -12.63 -0.47
CA ALA A 80 -24.16 -12.08 0.87
C ALA A 80 -23.82 -10.57 0.97
N GLY A 81 -23.32 -9.96 -0.12
CA GLY A 81 -22.98 -8.53 -0.16
C GLY A 81 -21.68 -8.17 0.55
N HIS A 82 -20.83 -9.15 0.87
CA HIS A 82 -19.51 -8.90 1.47
C HIS A 82 -18.45 -8.50 0.45
N LEU A 83 -18.65 -8.81 -0.84
CA LEU A 83 -17.70 -8.51 -1.93
C LEU A 83 -18.40 -8.05 -3.20
N ALA A 84 -17.67 -7.28 -4.02
CA ALA A 84 -18.09 -6.97 -5.38
C ALA A 84 -17.57 -8.06 -6.34
N GLY A 85 -18.42 -8.58 -7.23
CA GLY A 85 -18.08 -9.69 -8.14
C GLY A 85 -16.89 -9.44 -9.09
N SER A 86 -16.45 -8.20 -9.27
CA SER A 86 -15.23 -7.88 -10.02
C SER A 86 -13.94 -8.26 -9.29
N GLN A 87 -13.99 -8.45 -7.96
CA GLN A 87 -12.81 -8.72 -7.13
C GLN A 87 -12.42 -10.20 -7.06
N ILE A 88 -13.31 -11.10 -7.51
CA ILE A 88 -13.13 -12.56 -7.34
C ILE A 88 -12.67 -13.29 -8.61
N LYS A 89 -12.61 -12.61 -9.77
CA LYS A 89 -12.40 -13.25 -11.08
C LYS A 89 -11.06 -13.97 -11.25
N ASN A 90 -10.02 -13.55 -10.51
CA ASN A 90 -8.66 -14.08 -10.64
C ASN A 90 -8.19 -14.68 -9.30
N LEU A 91 -9.11 -15.27 -8.53
CA LEU A 91 -8.83 -15.83 -7.22
C LEU A 91 -9.20 -17.31 -7.17
N ASP A 92 -8.28 -18.09 -6.61
CA ASP A 92 -8.55 -19.43 -6.14
C ASP A 92 -9.02 -19.39 -4.70
N TYR A 93 -10.00 -20.24 -4.38
CA TYR A 93 -10.56 -20.36 -3.04
C TYR A 93 -10.70 -21.82 -2.64
N ASP A 94 -10.19 -22.14 -1.46
CA ASP A 94 -10.34 -23.45 -0.83
C ASP A 94 -11.44 -23.38 0.25
N PRO A 95 -12.61 -24.03 0.05
CA PRO A 95 -13.71 -24.01 1.00
C PRO A 95 -13.46 -24.82 2.27
N GLU A 96 -12.51 -25.76 2.28
CA GLU A 96 -12.19 -26.53 3.48
C GLU A 96 -11.31 -25.74 4.44
N SER A 97 -10.34 -24.98 3.92
CA SER A 97 -9.43 -24.16 4.72
C SER A 97 -9.83 -22.69 4.83
N GLY A 98 -10.78 -22.22 4.01
CA GLY A 98 -11.14 -20.81 3.90
C GLY A 98 -10.01 -19.94 3.31
N LYS A 99 -9.04 -20.55 2.62
CA LYS A 99 -7.87 -19.84 2.09
C LYS A 99 -8.15 -19.27 0.71
N VAL A 100 -7.75 -18.02 0.51
CA VAL A 100 -7.82 -17.34 -0.78
C VAL A 100 -6.40 -17.16 -1.33
N SER A 101 -6.20 -17.49 -2.60
CA SER A 101 -4.94 -17.27 -3.31
C SER A 101 -5.18 -16.60 -4.65
N ALA A 102 -4.20 -15.83 -5.14
CA ALA A 102 -4.26 -15.33 -6.50
C ALA A 102 -4.09 -16.49 -7.48
N HIS A 103 -4.95 -16.57 -8.49
CA HIS A 103 -4.79 -17.48 -9.61
C HIS A 103 -3.70 -16.91 -10.53
N PRO A 104 -2.54 -17.56 -10.71
CA PRO A 104 -1.55 -17.10 -11.66
C PRO A 104 -2.10 -17.25 -13.09
N GLU A 105 -2.10 -16.16 -13.86
CA GLU A 105 -2.40 -16.20 -15.31
C GLU A 105 -1.39 -17.05 -16.09
#